data_AF-A0A5T7UGM6-F1
#
_entry.id   AF-A0A5T7UGM6-F1
#
_cell.length_a   1.000
_cell.length_b   1.000
_cell.length_c   1.000
_cell.angle_alpha   90.00
_cell.angle_beta   90.00
_cell.angle_gamma   90.00
#
_symmetry.space_group_name_H-M   'P 1'
#
loop_
_entity.id
_entity.type
_entity.pdbx_description
1 polymer ?
#
loop_
_entity_poly.entity_id
_entity_poly.type
_entity_poly.pdbx_seq_one_letter_code
_entity_poly.pdbx_strand_id
1 'polypeptide(L)'
;MDRAAPGEADEVLYYHTDVNGAPEEMTDGRGNIVWEAGYQVWGNLTHEKETRPVQQNLRFQGQYLDRETGLHYNLYRFYDPDIGKFISGDPISIRGGINLYQYAPNPISWIDPLGLAVDPIAKLEDRGYTGVTRTSGGGLDYSDSNALYNKRPGVNPVVTIEYSGDYLKDFERANTAAKLNQKSTPRGYVWHHLDDYDPVTNKGTMQLIKQGAHQGISHSGGVSQYKAATGKSYTFPARKGGRLCD
;
A
#
# COMPACT_ATOMS: atom_id res chain seq x y z
N MET A 1 -17.83 8.11 34.13
CA MET A 1 -16.61 8.59 34.80
C MET A 1 -16.40 7.69 36.00
N ASP A 2 -15.60 6.64 35.86
CA ASP A 2 -15.07 5.94 37.03
C ASP A 2 -13.74 6.58 37.39
N ARG A 3 -13.65 7.12 38.60
CA ARG A 3 -12.40 7.62 39.16
C ARG A 3 -11.69 6.44 39.81
N ALA A 4 -10.50 6.10 39.30
CA ALA A 4 -9.60 5.16 39.94
C ALA A 4 -9.34 5.55 41.40
N ALA A 5 -9.35 4.56 42.29
CA ALA A 5 -9.14 4.76 43.72
C ALA A 5 -7.70 5.23 44.00
N PRO A 6 -7.44 6.01 45.06
CA PRO A 6 -6.11 6.52 45.36
C PRO A 6 -5.22 5.39 45.89
N GLY A 7 -4.22 4.98 45.11
CA GLY A 7 -3.20 4.01 45.56
C GLY A 7 -2.80 2.94 44.54
N GLU A 8 -3.47 2.83 43.39
CA GLU A 8 -2.97 2.00 42.28
C GLU A 8 -1.82 2.74 41.59
N ALA A 9 -0.65 2.13 41.58
CA ALA A 9 0.46 2.61 40.76
C ALA A 9 0.07 2.51 39.29
N ASP A 10 0.33 3.54 38.50
CA ASP A 10 0.19 3.49 37.05
C ASP A 10 0.98 2.28 36.51
N GLU A 11 0.27 1.32 35.93
CA GLU A 11 0.89 0.14 35.36
C GLU A 11 1.20 0.38 33.88
N VAL A 12 2.47 0.19 33.50
CA VAL A 12 2.90 0.27 32.10
C VAL A 12 2.85 -1.12 31.48
N LEU A 13 2.09 -1.25 30.40
CA LEU A 13 1.99 -2.47 29.60
C LEU A 13 2.61 -2.27 28.23
N TYR A 14 3.35 -3.27 27.78
CA TYR A 14 4.08 -3.25 26.51
C TYR A 14 3.38 -4.18 25.53
N TYR A 15 3.07 -3.64 24.35
CA TYR A 15 2.44 -4.38 23.26
C TYR A 15 3.51 -4.98 22.34
N HIS A 16 3.30 -6.23 21.97
CA HIS A 16 4.07 -6.92 20.94
C HIS A 16 3.13 -7.23 19.79
N THR A 17 3.50 -6.81 18.59
CA THR A 17 2.61 -6.84 17.42
C THR A 17 3.18 -7.68 16.30
N ASP A 18 2.31 -8.31 15.53
CA ASP A 18 2.63 -8.91 14.23
C ASP A 18 3.03 -7.84 13.20
N VAL A 19 3.53 -8.24 12.03
CA VAL A 19 3.96 -7.37 10.92
C VAL A 19 2.84 -6.48 10.37
N ASN A 20 1.59 -6.92 10.47
CA ASN A 20 0.40 -6.14 10.10
C ASN A 20 -0.01 -5.15 11.22
N GLY A 21 0.65 -5.18 12.37
CA GLY A 21 0.42 -4.34 13.53
C GLY A 21 -0.68 -4.82 14.48
N ALA A 22 -1.25 -6.01 14.29
CA ALA A 22 -2.15 -6.64 15.26
C ALA A 22 -1.37 -6.98 16.54
N PRO A 23 -1.85 -6.61 17.74
CA PRO A 23 -1.24 -7.04 19.00
C PRO A 23 -1.36 -8.54 19.21
N GLU A 24 -0.26 -9.27 19.33
CA GLU A 24 -0.27 -10.71 19.65
C GLU A 24 -0.03 -10.96 21.13
N GLU A 25 0.74 -10.09 21.80
CA GLU A 25 1.04 -10.25 23.23
C GLU A 25 1.10 -8.89 23.93
N MET A 26 0.84 -8.92 25.23
CA MET A 26 1.04 -7.80 26.12
C MET A 26 1.81 -8.25 27.37
N THR A 27 2.82 -7.48 27.76
CA THR A 27 3.68 -7.80 28.91
C THR A 27 3.71 -6.68 29.95
N ASP A 28 3.92 -7.04 31.22
CA ASP A 28 4.18 -6.08 32.30
C ASP A 28 5.62 -5.56 32.28
N GLY A 29 5.96 -4.62 33.18
CA GLY A 29 7.32 -4.09 33.33
C GLY A 29 8.39 -5.10 33.77
N ARG A 30 8.02 -6.33 34.07
CA ARG A 30 8.93 -7.45 34.39
C ARG A 30 9.04 -8.45 33.24
N GLY A 31 8.33 -8.24 32.14
CA GLY A 31 8.30 -9.13 30.98
C GLY A 31 7.35 -10.33 31.12
N ASN A 32 6.46 -10.34 32.12
CA ASN A 32 5.46 -11.41 32.23
C ASN A 32 4.32 -11.15 31.24
N ILE A 33 3.88 -12.19 30.53
CA ILE A 33 2.71 -12.11 29.64
C ILE A 33 1.44 -11.91 30.48
N VAL A 34 0.72 -10.82 30.19
CA VAL A 34 -0.56 -10.48 30.84
C VAL A 34 -1.76 -10.78 29.93
N TRP A 35 -1.55 -10.77 28.62
CA TRP A 35 -2.54 -11.09 27.59
C TRP A 35 -1.82 -11.64 26.35
N GLU A 36 -2.41 -12.63 25.68
CA GLU A 36 -1.94 -13.16 24.40
C GLU A 36 -3.13 -13.50 23.50
N ALA A 37 -2.94 -13.38 22.18
CA ALA A 37 -3.91 -13.76 21.17
C ALA A 37 -3.24 -14.22 19.88
N GLY A 38 -3.95 -15.07 19.13
CA GLY A 38 -3.59 -15.46 17.77
C GLY A 38 -4.68 -15.11 16.79
N TYR A 39 -4.30 -14.79 15.54
CA TYR A 39 -5.23 -14.31 14.52
C TYR A 39 -5.26 -15.19 13.28
N GLN A 40 -6.43 -15.24 12.63
CA GLN A 40 -6.58 -15.65 11.25
C GLN A 40 -6.26 -14.48 10.31
N VAL A 41 -6.17 -14.78 9.01
CA VAL A 41 -5.77 -13.82 7.95
C VAL A 41 -6.58 -12.51 7.98
N TRP A 42 -7.87 -12.57 8.32
CA TRP A 42 -8.77 -11.42 8.32
C TRP A 42 -9.02 -10.81 9.69
N GLY A 43 -8.22 -11.18 10.70
CA GLY A 43 -8.27 -10.57 12.03
C GLY A 43 -9.19 -11.28 13.02
N ASN A 44 -9.79 -12.41 12.62
CA ASN A 44 -10.52 -13.29 13.53
C ASN A 44 -9.59 -13.93 14.55
N LEU A 45 -10.03 -14.04 15.81
CA LEU A 45 -9.25 -14.70 16.85
C LEU A 45 -9.26 -16.22 16.66
N THR A 46 -8.09 -16.83 16.73
CA THR A 46 -7.94 -18.29 16.91
C THR A 46 -7.90 -18.66 18.39
N HIS A 47 -7.33 -17.78 19.22
CA HIS A 47 -7.34 -17.86 20.67
C HIS A 47 -7.11 -16.46 21.26
N GLU A 48 -7.60 -16.27 22.48
CA GLU A 48 -7.34 -15.10 23.33
C GLU A 48 -7.22 -15.61 24.78
N LYS A 49 -6.19 -15.17 25.49
CA LYS A 49 -5.94 -15.61 26.86
C LYS A 49 -5.43 -14.44 27.70
N GLU A 50 -6.02 -14.30 28.87
CA GLU A 50 -5.64 -13.33 29.90
C GLU A 50 -5.06 -14.09 31.09
N THR A 51 -3.89 -13.68 31.59
CA THR A 51 -3.32 -14.26 32.82
C THR A 51 -3.80 -13.53 34.08
N ARG A 52 -4.36 -12.34 33.90
CA ARG A 52 -5.03 -11.50 34.91
C ARG A 52 -6.04 -10.59 34.22
N PRO A 53 -6.99 -9.97 34.95
CA PRO A 53 -7.98 -9.08 34.36
C PRO A 53 -7.31 -7.92 33.61
N VAL A 54 -7.36 -7.94 32.28
CA VAL A 54 -6.86 -6.86 31.43
C VAL A 54 -7.64 -6.83 30.12
N GLN A 55 -8.28 -5.70 29.83
CA GLN A 55 -9.11 -5.59 28.64
C GLN A 55 -8.28 -5.07 27.44
N GLN A 56 -7.99 -5.97 26.50
CA GLN A 56 -7.33 -5.64 25.25
C GLN A 56 -8.29 -5.70 24.06
N ASN A 57 -8.61 -4.54 23.47
CA ASN A 57 -9.57 -4.45 22.36
C ASN A 57 -8.94 -4.01 21.04
N LEU A 58 -7.64 -3.68 20.98
CA LEU A 58 -7.01 -3.32 19.71
C LEU A 58 -6.93 -4.52 18.77
N ARG A 59 -7.11 -4.28 17.47
CA ARG A 59 -7.04 -5.29 16.40
C ARG A 59 -6.02 -4.83 15.35
N PHE A 60 -6.27 -5.01 14.04
CA PHE A 60 -5.39 -4.41 13.04
C PHE A 60 -5.23 -2.90 13.27
N GLN A 61 -4.21 -2.29 12.68
CA GLN A 61 -3.92 -0.87 12.91
C GLN A 61 -5.14 0.01 12.60
N GLY A 62 -5.56 0.80 13.59
CA GLY A 62 -6.74 1.67 13.52
C GLY A 62 -8.08 0.98 13.83
N GLN A 63 -8.06 -0.31 14.20
CA GLN A 63 -9.24 -1.08 14.57
C GLN A 63 -9.40 -1.22 16.08
N TYR A 64 -10.64 -1.11 16.54
CA TYR A 64 -11.04 -1.38 17.91
C TYR A 64 -12.15 -2.44 17.93
N LEU A 65 -11.96 -3.55 18.63
CA LEU A 65 -12.99 -4.57 18.81
C LEU A 65 -14.13 -4.02 19.66
N ASP A 66 -15.32 -4.00 19.07
CA ASP A 66 -16.56 -3.95 19.82
C ASP A 66 -16.94 -5.37 20.27
N ARG A 67 -16.80 -5.65 21.56
CA ARG A 67 -17.08 -6.98 22.13
C ARG A 67 -18.57 -7.32 22.14
N GLU A 68 -19.48 -6.35 22.03
CA GLU A 68 -20.92 -6.62 21.97
C GLU A 68 -21.33 -7.25 20.64
N THR A 69 -20.74 -6.74 19.54
CA THR A 69 -21.07 -7.17 18.18
C THR A 69 -20.06 -8.15 17.58
N GLY A 70 -18.83 -8.20 18.11
CA GLY A 70 -17.71 -8.92 17.51
C GLY A 70 -17.08 -8.18 16.32
N LEU A 71 -17.60 -7.02 15.94
CA LEU A 71 -17.12 -6.23 14.82
C LEU A 71 -15.95 -5.34 15.24
N HIS A 72 -15.11 -5.00 14.26
CA HIS A 72 -14.00 -4.09 14.47
C HIS A 72 -14.36 -2.69 13.99
N TYR A 73 -14.35 -1.71 14.87
CA TYR A 73 -14.63 -0.33 14.55
C TYR A 73 -13.39 0.37 13.97
N ASN A 74 -13.54 0.94 12.77
CA ASN A 74 -12.59 1.81 12.09
C ASN A 74 -13.26 3.16 11.87
N LEU A 75 -13.17 4.11 12.80
CA LEU A 75 -13.66 5.50 12.74
C LEU A 75 -14.99 5.74 11.97
N TYR A 76 -15.01 5.66 10.64
CA TYR A 76 -16.22 5.80 9.83
C TYR A 76 -17.01 4.51 9.55
N ARG A 77 -16.46 3.31 9.77
CA ARG A 77 -17.08 2.02 9.38
C ARG A 77 -16.82 0.90 10.38
N PHE A 78 -17.69 -0.11 10.36
CA PHE A 78 -17.49 -1.38 11.06
C PHE A 78 -17.00 -2.45 10.08
N TYR A 79 -15.90 -3.12 10.44
CA TYR A 79 -15.27 -4.21 9.74
C TYR A 79 -15.68 -5.55 10.37
N ASP A 80 -16.07 -6.49 9.51
CA ASP A 80 -16.40 -7.85 9.86
C ASP A 80 -15.20 -8.77 9.56
N PRO A 81 -14.53 -9.31 10.59
CA PRO A 81 -13.38 -10.19 10.42
C PRO A 81 -13.74 -11.58 9.84
N ASP A 82 -15.00 -12.02 9.89
CA ASP A 82 -15.44 -13.30 9.33
C ASP A 82 -15.39 -13.28 7.80
N ILE A 83 -15.75 -12.15 7.19
CA ILE A 83 -15.81 -11.98 5.73
C ILE A 83 -14.70 -11.10 5.17
N GLY A 84 -13.92 -10.45 6.05
CA GLY A 84 -12.78 -9.60 5.65
C GLY A 84 -13.18 -8.28 4.99
N LYS A 85 -14.32 -7.69 5.35
CA LYS A 85 -14.89 -6.51 4.68
C LYS A 85 -15.61 -5.58 5.64
N PHE A 86 -15.83 -4.34 5.22
CA PHE A 86 -16.74 -3.45 5.92
C PHE A 86 -18.19 -3.89 5.70
N ILE A 87 -19.05 -3.71 6.71
CA ILE A 87 -20.49 -4.03 6.62
C ILE A 87 -21.30 -2.91 5.96
N SER A 88 -20.72 -1.71 5.86
CA SER A 88 -21.32 -0.53 5.24
C SER A 88 -20.46 -0.04 4.08
N GLY A 89 -21.09 0.53 3.06
CA GLY A 89 -20.39 1.15 1.93
C GLY A 89 -19.56 2.36 2.38
N ASP A 90 -18.49 2.64 1.63
CA ASP A 90 -17.60 3.78 1.87
C ASP A 90 -18.39 5.11 1.86
N PRO A 91 -18.33 5.92 2.94
CA PRO A 91 -19.01 7.22 3.01
C PRO A 91 -18.61 8.20 1.90
N ILE A 92 -17.39 8.09 1.37
CA ILE A 92 -16.95 8.91 0.22
C ILE A 92 -17.29 8.26 -1.13
N SER A 93 -18.08 7.19 -1.11
CA SER A 93 -18.63 6.51 -2.28
C SER A 93 -17.53 6.09 -3.26
N ILE A 94 -17.72 6.29 -4.56
CA ILE A 94 -16.75 5.91 -5.59
C ILE A 94 -15.38 6.61 -5.46
N ARG A 95 -15.29 7.71 -4.70
CA ARG A 95 -14.01 8.37 -4.38
C ARG A 95 -13.17 7.57 -3.39
N GLY A 96 -13.78 6.61 -2.69
CA GLY A 96 -13.04 5.64 -1.89
C GLY A 96 -12.47 4.51 -2.74
N GLY A 97 -13.16 4.17 -3.82
CA GLY A 97 -12.79 3.13 -4.76
C GLY A 97 -14.03 2.43 -5.30
N ILE A 98 -13.82 1.51 -6.24
CA ILE A 98 -14.91 0.77 -6.88
C ILE A 98 -15.55 -0.28 -5.95
N ASN A 99 -14.79 -0.78 -4.97
CA ASN A 99 -15.29 -1.72 -3.98
C ASN A 99 -15.59 -0.98 -2.68
N LEU A 100 -16.84 -0.57 -2.53
CA LEU A 100 -17.30 0.23 -1.39
C LEU A 100 -17.18 -0.47 -0.03
N TYR A 101 -17.00 -1.80 -0.01
CA TYR A 101 -16.94 -2.61 1.20
C TYR A 101 -15.51 -3.11 1.51
N GLN A 102 -14.50 -2.70 0.74
CA GLN A 102 -13.13 -3.16 0.89
C GLN A 102 -12.45 -2.56 2.13
N TYR A 103 -11.81 -3.40 2.95
CA TYR A 103 -10.93 -2.96 4.04
C TYR A 103 -9.61 -2.39 3.53
N ALA A 104 -8.79 -3.22 2.89
CA ALA A 104 -7.52 -2.80 2.33
C ALA A 104 -7.25 -3.54 1.00
N PRO A 105 -6.47 -2.95 0.07
CA PRO A 105 -6.00 -3.66 -1.12
C PRO A 105 -5.18 -4.91 -0.78
N ASN A 106 -4.38 -4.84 0.29
CA ASN A 106 -3.61 -5.96 0.84
C ASN A 106 -3.42 -5.75 2.36
N PRO A 107 -4.08 -6.55 3.23
CA PRO A 107 -4.05 -6.33 4.68
C PRO A 107 -2.69 -6.57 5.34
N ILE A 108 -1.73 -7.20 4.64
CA ILE A 108 -0.38 -7.43 5.17
C ILE A 108 0.49 -6.18 5.03
N SER A 109 0.30 -5.41 3.95
CA SER A 109 1.13 -4.22 3.65
C SER A 109 0.36 -2.90 3.66
N TRP A 110 -0.96 -2.95 3.77
CA TRP A 110 -1.85 -1.80 3.80
C TRP A 110 -2.81 -1.90 4.98
N ILE A 111 -3.14 -0.72 5.50
CA ILE A 111 -4.11 -0.52 6.57
C ILE A 111 -5.09 0.57 6.12
N ASP A 112 -6.33 0.53 6.61
CA ASP A 112 -7.31 1.61 6.44
C ASP A 112 -7.70 2.17 7.82
N PRO A 113 -6.88 3.08 8.40
CA PRO A 113 -7.09 3.55 9.78
C PRO A 113 -8.34 4.40 9.92
N LEU A 114 -8.78 5.05 8.84
CA LEU A 114 -9.96 5.90 8.83
C LEU A 114 -11.22 5.09 8.54
N GLY A 115 -11.09 3.94 7.88
CA GLY A 115 -12.24 3.34 7.23
C GLY A 115 -12.65 4.16 6.00
N LEU A 116 -11.70 4.73 5.26
CA LEU A 116 -11.92 5.38 3.97
C LEU A 116 -10.85 4.85 3.01
N ALA A 117 -11.27 4.14 1.97
CA ALA A 117 -10.35 3.86 0.88
C ALA A 117 -10.08 5.19 0.14
N VAL A 118 -8.96 5.37 -0.57
CA VAL A 118 -8.68 6.62 -1.29
C VAL A 118 -8.48 6.33 -2.76
N ASP A 119 -9.35 6.88 -3.60
CA ASP A 119 -9.21 6.82 -5.05
C ASP A 119 -7.90 7.54 -5.48
N PRO A 120 -7.01 6.83 -6.19
CA PRO A 120 -5.80 7.39 -6.76
C PRO A 120 -6.01 8.65 -7.59
N ILE A 121 -7.10 8.75 -8.36
CA ILE A 121 -7.40 9.96 -9.16
C ILE A 121 -7.70 11.14 -8.25
N ALA A 122 -8.62 10.99 -7.29
CA ALA A 122 -8.92 12.07 -6.34
C ALA A 122 -7.65 12.53 -5.58
N LYS A 123 -6.79 11.59 -5.18
CA LYS A 123 -5.52 11.90 -4.52
C LYS A 123 -4.53 12.65 -5.42
N LEU A 124 -4.56 12.40 -6.71
CA LEU A 124 -3.76 13.11 -7.71
C LEU A 124 -4.27 14.53 -7.92
N GLU A 125 -5.59 14.70 -8.02
CA GLU A 125 -6.24 16.00 -8.16
C GLU A 125 -5.96 16.92 -6.96
N ASP A 126 -6.06 16.39 -5.74
CA ASP A 126 -5.70 17.12 -4.50
C ASP A 126 -4.23 17.58 -4.49
N ARG A 127 -3.35 16.88 -5.22
CA ARG A 127 -1.93 17.24 -5.40
C ARG A 127 -1.69 18.17 -6.60
N GLY A 128 -2.74 18.59 -7.29
CA GLY A 128 -2.67 19.44 -8.48
C GLY A 128 -2.29 18.70 -9.76
N TYR A 129 -2.38 17.37 -9.78
CA TYR A 129 -2.19 16.58 -11.00
C TYR A 129 -3.53 16.29 -11.66
N THR A 130 -3.67 16.72 -12.92
CA THR A 130 -4.92 16.63 -13.70
C THR A 130 -4.65 15.92 -15.02
N GLY A 131 -5.70 15.36 -15.63
CA GLY A 131 -5.60 14.64 -16.92
C GLY A 131 -5.05 13.22 -16.79
N VAL A 132 -5.04 12.66 -15.58
CA VAL A 132 -4.75 11.24 -15.35
C VAL A 132 -6.06 10.46 -15.46
N THR A 133 -6.07 9.38 -16.22
CA THR A 133 -7.26 8.54 -16.40
C THR A 133 -7.00 7.14 -15.85
N ARG A 134 -8.08 6.45 -15.47
CA ARG A 134 -8.02 5.03 -15.09
C ARG A 134 -8.17 4.19 -16.34
N THR A 135 -7.31 3.21 -16.47
CA THR A 135 -7.42 2.17 -17.49
C THR A 135 -8.41 1.07 -17.03
N SER A 136 -8.80 0.20 -17.95
CA SER A 136 -9.71 -0.92 -17.65
C SER A 136 -9.11 -1.92 -16.66
N GLY A 137 -7.78 -2.04 -16.58
CA GLY A 137 -7.06 -2.89 -15.64
C GLY A 137 -6.86 -2.29 -14.24
N GLY A 138 -7.37 -1.07 -14.00
CA GLY A 138 -7.19 -0.36 -12.74
C GLY A 138 -5.82 0.30 -12.58
N GLY A 139 -5.04 0.39 -13.66
CA GLY A 139 -3.87 1.24 -13.75
C GLY A 139 -4.20 2.72 -13.96
N LEU A 140 -3.16 3.53 -14.11
CA LEU A 140 -3.26 4.98 -14.30
C LEU A 140 -2.53 5.38 -15.57
N ASP A 141 -3.23 6.03 -16.49
CA ASP A 141 -2.66 6.56 -17.71
C ASP A 141 -2.42 8.06 -17.56
N TYR A 142 -1.15 8.46 -17.74
CA TYR A 142 -0.69 9.84 -17.61
C TYR A 142 -0.51 10.55 -18.96
N SER A 143 -0.89 9.93 -20.08
CA SER A 143 -0.64 10.44 -21.45
C SER A 143 -1.15 11.87 -21.66
N ASP A 144 -2.31 12.19 -21.09
CA ASP A 144 -2.95 13.51 -21.19
C ASP A 144 -2.74 14.38 -19.93
N SER A 145 -1.86 13.94 -19.03
CA SER A 145 -1.71 14.57 -17.72
C SER A 145 -0.69 15.70 -17.70
N ASN A 146 -0.92 16.67 -16.81
CA ASN A 146 0.07 17.71 -16.49
C ASN A 146 1.29 17.18 -15.69
N ALA A 147 1.32 15.88 -15.38
CA ALA A 147 2.42 15.20 -14.71
C ALA A 147 3.49 14.71 -15.69
N LEU A 148 3.15 14.58 -16.98
CA LEU A 148 4.05 14.08 -18.02
C LEU A 148 5.27 15.01 -18.23
N TYR A 149 6.42 14.43 -18.55
CA TYR A 149 7.65 15.18 -18.76
C TYR A 149 7.55 16.11 -19.98
N ASN A 150 7.86 17.39 -19.75
CA ASN A 150 7.76 18.44 -20.76
C ASN A 150 8.96 19.41 -20.76
N LYS A 151 10.10 19.03 -20.15
CA LYS A 151 11.22 19.96 -19.89
C LYS A 151 12.17 20.16 -21.06
N ARG A 152 12.32 19.17 -21.95
CA ARG A 152 13.28 19.20 -23.06
C ARG A 152 12.57 18.93 -24.38
N PRO A 153 12.65 19.84 -25.35
CA PRO A 153 12.18 19.58 -26.71
C PRO A 153 12.84 18.34 -27.31
N GLY A 154 12.08 17.54 -28.06
CA GLY A 154 12.58 16.34 -28.75
C GLY A 154 12.70 15.08 -27.88
N VAL A 155 12.44 15.18 -26.57
CA VAL A 155 12.27 14.01 -25.69
C VAL A 155 10.84 13.49 -25.84
N ASN A 156 10.69 12.19 -26.11
CA ASN A 156 9.39 11.54 -26.10
C ASN A 156 9.13 10.95 -24.70
N PRO A 157 8.18 11.49 -23.91
CA PRO A 157 7.91 11.03 -22.57
C PRO A 157 7.06 9.75 -22.51
N VAL A 158 6.52 9.27 -23.63
CA VAL A 158 5.72 8.03 -23.72
C VAL A 158 6.37 7.09 -24.71
N VAL A 159 6.95 6.00 -24.23
CA VAL A 159 7.76 5.08 -25.06
C VAL A 159 7.39 3.63 -24.80
N THR A 160 7.42 2.82 -25.85
CA THR A 160 7.27 1.37 -25.72
C THR A 160 8.64 0.73 -25.53
N ILE A 161 8.78 -0.14 -24.54
CA ILE A 161 10.00 -0.92 -24.31
C ILE A 161 9.67 -2.42 -24.28
N GLU A 162 10.70 -3.24 -24.49
CA GLU A 162 10.65 -4.64 -24.09
C GLU A 162 10.93 -4.75 -22.58
N TYR A 163 10.14 -5.55 -21.87
CA TYR A 163 10.24 -5.71 -20.42
C TYR A 163 11.40 -6.64 -20.06
N SER A 164 12.19 -6.26 -19.05
CA SER A 164 13.32 -7.08 -18.60
C SER A 164 13.08 -7.81 -17.28
N GLY A 165 12.05 -7.41 -16.51
CA GLY A 165 11.88 -7.86 -15.12
C GLY A 165 12.83 -7.16 -14.13
N ASP A 166 13.52 -6.09 -14.55
CA ASP A 166 14.46 -5.30 -13.75
C ASP A 166 14.15 -3.81 -13.95
N TYR A 167 13.84 -3.12 -12.86
CA TYR A 167 13.43 -1.71 -12.92
C TYR A 167 14.52 -0.82 -13.52
N LEU A 168 15.79 -1.03 -13.18
CA LEU A 168 16.86 -0.14 -13.63
C LEU A 168 17.15 -0.35 -15.13
N LYS A 169 17.07 -1.60 -15.60
CA LYS A 169 17.25 -1.91 -17.02
C LYS A 169 16.10 -1.35 -17.86
N ASP A 170 14.87 -1.48 -17.38
CA ASP A 170 13.71 -0.91 -18.06
C ASP A 170 13.78 0.61 -18.13
N PHE A 171 14.21 1.26 -17.05
CA PHE A 171 14.39 2.72 -17.02
C PHE A 171 15.50 3.17 -17.98
N GLU A 172 16.60 2.41 -18.10
CA GLU A 172 17.66 2.70 -19.07
C GLU A 172 17.18 2.52 -20.52
N ARG A 173 16.40 1.46 -20.79
CA ARG A 173 15.74 1.23 -22.10
C ARG A 173 14.79 2.39 -22.44
N ALA A 174 13.97 2.81 -21.48
CA ALA A 174 13.03 3.91 -21.65
C ALA A 174 13.76 5.25 -21.86
N ASN A 175 14.84 5.53 -21.12
CA ASN A 175 15.66 6.73 -21.34
C ASN A 175 16.23 6.77 -22.76
N THR A 176 16.72 5.63 -23.25
CA THR A 176 17.26 5.50 -24.61
C THR A 176 16.16 5.74 -25.66
N ALA A 177 15.01 5.06 -25.51
CA ALA A 177 13.87 5.22 -26.42
C ALA A 177 13.31 6.65 -26.42
N ALA A 178 13.33 7.31 -25.26
CA ALA A 178 12.88 8.68 -25.05
C ALA A 178 13.85 9.75 -25.57
N LYS A 179 15.05 9.35 -26.02
CA LYS A 179 16.15 10.26 -26.39
C LYS A 179 16.59 11.16 -25.24
N LEU A 180 16.50 10.64 -24.01
CA LEU A 180 17.13 11.23 -22.85
C LEU A 180 18.61 10.85 -22.90
N ASN A 181 19.47 11.79 -23.28
CA ASN A 181 20.93 11.63 -23.34
C ASN A 181 21.57 11.46 -21.94
N GLN A 182 21.07 10.52 -21.13
CA GLN A 182 21.46 10.25 -19.76
C GLN A 182 21.02 8.83 -19.36
N LYS A 183 21.82 8.16 -18.52
CA LYS A 183 21.52 6.79 -18.06
C LYS A 183 20.41 6.74 -17.02
N SER A 184 20.37 7.73 -16.13
CA SER A 184 19.38 7.83 -15.06
C SER A 184 18.21 8.71 -15.45
N THR A 185 17.04 8.46 -14.87
CA THR A 185 15.85 9.29 -15.03
C THR A 185 16.12 10.74 -14.58
N PRO A 186 15.54 11.77 -15.24
CA PRO A 186 15.69 13.16 -14.82
C PRO A 186 15.29 13.38 -13.35
N ARG A 187 15.99 14.28 -12.65
CA ARG A 187 15.70 14.59 -11.25
C ARG A 187 14.25 15.06 -11.08
N GLY A 188 13.53 14.44 -10.15
CA GLY A 188 12.12 14.73 -9.88
C GLY A 188 11.14 14.02 -10.81
N TYR A 189 11.62 13.09 -11.66
CA TYR A 189 10.80 12.27 -12.55
C TYR A 189 11.08 10.78 -12.32
N VAL A 190 10.10 9.96 -12.64
CA VAL A 190 10.17 8.50 -12.59
C VAL A 190 9.47 7.92 -13.81
N TRP A 191 9.94 6.77 -14.27
CA TRP A 191 9.24 6.00 -15.28
C TRP A 191 8.13 5.18 -14.65
N HIS A 192 6.92 5.34 -15.17
CA HIS A 192 5.73 4.59 -14.80
C HIS A 192 5.44 3.53 -15.87
N HIS A 193 5.25 2.28 -15.47
CA HIS A 193 4.84 1.17 -16.35
C HIS A 193 3.31 1.17 -16.49
N LEU A 194 2.81 1.57 -17.67
CA LEU A 194 1.38 1.52 -17.98
C LEU A 194 0.88 0.07 -17.93
N ASP A 195 -0.39 -0.14 -17.61
CA ASP A 195 -1.00 -1.47 -17.54
C ASP A 195 -1.46 -1.98 -18.92
N ASP A 196 -0.53 -2.00 -19.87
CA ASP A 196 -0.72 -2.45 -21.25
C ASP A 196 0.30 -3.53 -21.67
N TYR A 197 0.85 -4.27 -20.71
CA TYR A 197 1.85 -5.31 -21.01
C TYR A 197 1.28 -6.43 -21.89
N ASP A 198 1.95 -6.68 -23.01
CA ASP A 198 1.64 -7.74 -23.95
C ASP A 198 2.60 -8.94 -23.76
N PRO A 199 2.11 -10.11 -23.30
CA PRO A 199 2.94 -11.30 -23.09
C PRO A 199 3.44 -11.95 -24.39
N VAL A 200 2.82 -11.68 -25.54
CA VAL A 200 3.24 -12.24 -26.83
C VAL A 200 4.49 -11.53 -27.33
N THR A 201 4.50 -10.20 -27.24
CA THR A 201 5.64 -9.38 -27.71
C THR A 201 6.65 -9.05 -26.62
N ASN A 202 6.34 -9.35 -25.35
CA ASN A 202 7.10 -8.96 -24.16
C ASN A 202 7.31 -7.43 -24.06
N LYS A 203 6.34 -6.63 -24.51
CA LYS A 203 6.41 -5.18 -24.56
C LYS A 203 5.31 -4.51 -23.76
N GLY A 204 5.55 -3.26 -23.38
CA GLY A 204 4.55 -2.38 -22.79
C GLY A 204 5.03 -0.93 -22.79
N THR A 205 4.13 -0.03 -22.40
CA THR A 205 4.36 1.42 -22.44
C THR A 205 4.94 1.93 -21.13
N MET A 206 5.88 2.85 -21.26
CA MET A 206 6.54 3.58 -20.19
C MET A 206 6.23 5.07 -20.32
N GLN A 207 5.81 5.68 -19.22
CA GLN A 207 5.47 7.10 -19.16
C GLN A 207 6.39 7.82 -18.17
N LEU A 208 7.09 8.86 -18.64
CA LEU A 208 7.97 9.65 -17.79
C LEU A 208 7.17 10.73 -17.09
N ILE A 209 6.94 10.56 -15.80
CA ILE A 209 6.05 11.42 -15.02
C ILE A 209 6.78 12.05 -13.83
N LYS A 210 6.26 13.17 -13.33
CA LYS A 210 6.73 13.79 -12.09
C LYS A 210 6.63 12.78 -10.95
N GLN A 211 7.69 12.65 -10.16
CA GLN A 211 7.78 11.69 -9.06
C GLN A 211 6.64 11.87 -8.03
N GLY A 212 6.21 13.11 -7.77
CA GLY A 212 5.11 13.41 -6.85
C GLY A 212 3.73 12.90 -7.31
N ALA A 213 3.56 12.65 -8.61
CA ALA A 213 2.36 12.03 -9.17
C ALA A 213 2.38 10.49 -9.06
N HIS A 214 3.54 9.89 -8.77
CA HIS A 214 3.65 8.43 -8.63
C HIS A 214 3.76 7.99 -7.17
N GLN A 215 4.47 8.76 -6.35
CA GLN A 215 4.83 8.38 -4.98
C GLN A 215 3.61 8.29 -4.07
N GLY A 216 3.38 7.11 -3.50
CA GLY A 216 2.27 6.86 -2.58
C GLY A 216 0.89 6.93 -3.25
N ILE A 217 0.83 6.75 -4.57
CA ILE A 217 -0.41 6.57 -5.34
C ILE A 217 -0.52 5.08 -5.65
N SER A 218 -1.51 4.40 -5.07
CA SER A 218 -1.72 2.96 -5.30
C SER A 218 -2.35 2.73 -6.67
N HIS A 219 -1.80 1.85 -7.49
CA HIS A 219 -2.38 1.53 -8.79
C HIS A 219 -1.85 0.19 -9.30
N SER A 220 -2.59 -0.44 -10.22
CA SER A 220 -2.09 -1.54 -11.04
C SER A 220 -1.15 -0.99 -12.14
N GLY A 221 -0.26 -1.81 -12.67
CA GLY A 221 0.66 -1.40 -13.73
C GLY A 221 1.20 -2.60 -14.50
N GLY A 222 1.90 -2.36 -15.59
CA GLY A 222 2.41 -3.42 -16.46
C GLY A 222 3.34 -4.40 -15.75
N VAL A 223 4.02 -3.98 -14.68
CA VAL A 223 4.82 -4.85 -13.80
C VAL A 223 3.99 -6.00 -13.20
N SER A 224 2.74 -5.72 -12.80
CA SER A 224 1.83 -6.73 -12.25
C SER A 224 1.39 -7.71 -13.34
N GLN A 225 1.10 -7.24 -14.54
CA GLN A 225 0.73 -8.06 -15.69
C GLN A 225 1.90 -8.95 -16.15
N TYR A 226 3.13 -8.41 -16.16
CA TYR A 226 4.34 -9.18 -16.41
C TYR A 226 4.52 -10.31 -15.41
N LYS A 227 4.34 -10.04 -14.11
CA LYS A 227 4.40 -11.07 -13.08
C LYS A 227 3.33 -12.13 -13.29
N ALA A 228 2.10 -11.73 -13.62
CA ALA A 228 1.01 -12.67 -13.88
C ALA A 228 1.30 -13.57 -15.08
N ALA A 229 1.89 -13.03 -16.15
CA ALA A 229 2.21 -13.78 -17.36
C ALA A 229 3.44 -14.69 -17.23
N THR A 230 4.47 -14.25 -16.48
CA THR A 230 5.77 -14.94 -16.44
C THR A 230 6.05 -15.68 -15.14
N GLY A 231 5.25 -15.44 -14.10
CA GLY A 231 5.51 -15.88 -12.72
C GLY A 231 6.66 -15.13 -12.03
N LYS A 232 7.36 -14.22 -12.72
CA LYS A 232 8.56 -13.54 -12.20
C LYS A 232 8.21 -12.17 -11.64
N SER A 233 8.60 -11.92 -10.40
CA SER A 233 8.50 -10.57 -9.80
C SER A 233 9.64 -9.69 -10.30
N TYR A 234 9.38 -8.40 -10.46
CA TYR A 234 10.42 -7.43 -10.80
C TYR A 234 11.46 -7.32 -9.69
N THR A 235 12.71 -7.14 -10.08
CA THR A 235 13.84 -6.97 -9.16
C THR A 235 14.40 -5.56 -9.24
N PHE A 236 14.85 -5.04 -8.09
CA PHE A 236 15.82 -3.94 -8.05
C PHE A 236 17.20 -4.58 -7.84
N PRO A 237 18.20 -4.31 -8.69
CA PRO A 237 19.55 -4.81 -8.43
C PRO A 237 20.03 -4.32 -7.06
N ALA A 238 20.49 -5.26 -6.22
CA ALA A 238 21.32 -4.87 -5.08
C ALA A 238 22.51 -4.07 -5.62
N ARG A 239 22.80 -2.89 -5.03
CA ARG A 239 24.01 -2.13 -5.37
C ARG A 239 25.22 -3.05 -5.13
N LYS A 240 25.84 -3.56 -6.20
CA LYS A 240 27.13 -4.24 -6.08
C LYS A 240 28.17 -3.23 -5.61
N GLY A 241 28.80 -3.50 -4.46
CA GLY A 241 30.09 -2.89 -4.10
C GLY A 241 30.14 -2.12 -2.77
N GLY A 242 29.71 -2.74 -1.67
CA GLY A 242 30.38 -2.51 -0.38
C GLY A 242 31.76 -3.15 -0.47
N ARG A 243 32.80 -2.34 -0.28
CA ARG A 243 34.20 -2.77 -0.23
C ARG A 243 34.31 -3.83 0.88
N LEU A 244 34.72 -5.05 0.54
CA LEU A 244 35.24 -6.01 1.51
C LEU A 244 36.48 -5.34 2.10
N CYS A 245 36.39 -4.95 3.37
CA CYS A 245 37.53 -4.63 4.19
C CYS A 245 37.86 -5.93 4.92
N ASP A 246 38.96 -6.59 4.51
CA ASP A 246 39.72 -7.48 5.37
C ASP A 246 40.57 -6.64 6.35
#